data_AF-A0A2A2LM31-F1
#
_entry.id   AF-A0A2A2LM31-F1
#
_cell.length_a   1.000
_cell.length_b   1.000
_cell.length_c   1.000
_cell.angle_alpha   90.00
_cell.angle_beta   90.00
_cell.angle_gamma   90.00
#
_symmetry.space_group_name_H-M   'P 1'
#
loop_
_entity.id
_entity.type
_entity.pdbx_description
1 polymer ?
#
loop_
_entity_poly.entity_id
_entity_poly.type
_entity_poly.pdbx_seq_one_letter_code
_entity_poly.pdbx_strand_id
1 'polypeptide(L)'
;MQIRDNTAIPPLQYPFNYIHITPKEMHKGYNGEICMIKAYELRLRNIKGHFAVADDAILNFWQPIKLDMVFHQRGTKLANIGKGPWWNSALGEEAMKNTISMLKDKDNGKTYQKLIEEYQRRLLQRKMISESETVFTELQRMKNWTISDVYYIPKREMPFYVDLMKIFYKNEIFIEISLQKYLRTVKHQIAINAYKLGPIPENTRRIGLNKYYNESMVFMHAIKLSGVIEKMDQRYM
;
A
#
# COMPACT_ATOMS: atom_id res chain seq x y z
N MET A 1 -22.11 -42.63 -28.53
CA MET A 1 -22.05 -41.93 -27.24
C MET A 1 -20.64 -42.09 -26.70
N GLN A 2 -19.80 -41.07 -26.90
CA GLN A 2 -18.40 -41.05 -26.46
C GLN A 2 -18.25 -39.80 -25.60
N ILE A 3 -17.99 -40.00 -24.32
CA ILE A 3 -17.65 -38.94 -23.39
C ILE A 3 -16.25 -38.47 -23.79
N ARG A 4 -16.15 -37.28 -24.40
CA ARG A 4 -14.86 -36.63 -24.63
C ARG A 4 -14.46 -35.98 -23.31
N ASP A 5 -13.41 -36.52 -22.72
CA ASP A 5 -12.75 -35.98 -21.55
C ASP A 5 -12.15 -34.62 -21.92
N ASN A 6 -12.75 -33.54 -21.42
CA ASN A 6 -12.38 -32.16 -21.71
C ASN A 6 -11.40 -31.64 -20.64
N THR A 7 -10.39 -32.44 -20.31
CA THR A 7 -9.34 -32.16 -19.30
C THR A 7 -8.24 -31.23 -19.83
N ALA A 8 -8.62 -30.21 -20.59
CA ALA A 8 -7.71 -29.14 -20.95
C ALA A 8 -7.55 -28.20 -19.75
N ILE A 9 -6.77 -28.61 -18.75
CA ILE A 9 -6.20 -27.68 -17.76
C ILE A 9 -5.41 -26.65 -18.58
N PRO A 10 -5.75 -25.36 -18.55
CA PRO A 10 -5.01 -24.36 -19.31
C PRO A 10 -3.54 -24.44 -18.86
N PRO A 11 -2.57 -24.46 -19.79
CA PRO A 11 -1.16 -24.49 -19.43
C PRO A 11 -0.86 -23.32 -18.50
N LEU A 12 -0.22 -23.59 -17.36
CA LEU A 12 0.12 -22.56 -16.40
C LEU A 12 1.02 -21.52 -17.09
N GLN A 13 0.47 -20.33 -17.34
CA GLN A 13 1.24 -19.24 -17.89
C GLN A 13 2.11 -18.67 -16.78
N TYR A 14 3.42 -18.88 -16.87
CA TYR A 14 4.39 -18.31 -15.94
C TYR A 14 5.17 -17.14 -16.56
N PRO A 15 4.61 -15.94 -16.72
CA PRO A 15 5.42 -14.74 -16.79
C PRO A 15 5.66 -14.22 -15.37
N PHE A 16 6.43 -14.96 -14.56
CA PHE A 16 6.98 -14.39 -13.33
C PHE A 16 8.14 -13.47 -13.71
N ASN A 17 8.03 -12.20 -13.33
CA ASN A 17 9.15 -11.26 -13.39
C ASN A 17 9.69 -11.10 -11.98
N TYR A 18 10.99 -11.32 -11.82
CA TYR A 18 11.68 -11.11 -10.56
C TYR A 18 12.25 -9.70 -10.54
N ILE A 19 11.96 -8.96 -9.48
CA ILE A 19 12.58 -7.66 -9.19
C ILE A 19 13.43 -7.86 -7.95
N HIS A 20 14.74 -7.65 -8.08
CA HIS A 20 15.62 -7.67 -6.92
C HIS A 20 15.40 -6.39 -6.09
N ILE A 21 15.17 -6.57 -4.79
CA ILE A 21 15.04 -5.51 -3.80
C ILE A 21 16.01 -5.84 -2.68
N THR A 22 16.92 -4.93 -2.39
CA THR A 22 17.92 -5.12 -1.33
C THR A 22 17.28 -4.96 0.05
N PRO A 23 17.87 -5.54 1.12
CA PRO A 23 17.42 -5.31 2.49
C PRO A 23 17.40 -3.82 2.88
N LYS A 24 18.33 -3.03 2.33
CA LYS A 24 18.39 -1.58 2.55
C LYS A 24 17.20 -0.86 1.91
N GLU A 25 16.83 -1.23 0.68
CA GLU A 25 15.68 -0.64 -0.01
C GLU A 25 14.36 -0.97 0.69
N MET A 26 14.17 -2.21 1.15
CA MET A 26 12.95 -2.63 1.85
C MET A 26 12.88 -2.10 3.30
N HIS A 27 14.04 -1.90 3.93
CA HIS A 27 14.22 -1.42 5.31
C HIS A 27 13.21 -2.01 6.32
N LYS A 28 13.38 -3.29 6.69
CA LYS A 28 12.49 -3.99 7.66
C LYS A 28 11.00 -4.05 7.25
N GLY A 29 10.69 -3.86 5.97
CA GLY A 29 9.31 -3.79 5.48
C GLY A 29 8.69 -2.39 5.56
N TYR A 30 9.44 -1.41 6.09
CA TYR A 30 8.95 -0.06 6.30
C TYR A 30 8.75 0.72 5.00
N ASN A 31 9.53 0.38 3.98
CA ASN A 31 9.54 1.04 2.69
C ASN A 31 8.87 0.18 1.60
N GLY A 32 7.84 -0.59 1.94
CA GLY A 32 7.20 -1.54 1.02
C GLY A 32 6.66 -0.92 -0.28
N GLU A 33 6.45 0.41 -0.35
CA GLU A 33 6.11 1.12 -1.58
C GLU A 33 7.15 0.93 -2.70
N ILE A 34 8.40 0.59 -2.35
CA ILE A 34 9.47 0.33 -3.32
C ILE A 34 9.12 -0.80 -4.29
N CYS A 35 8.36 -1.80 -3.83
CA CYS A 35 7.86 -2.88 -4.69
C CYS A 35 6.99 -2.33 -5.83
N MET A 36 6.07 -1.43 -5.51
CA MET A 36 5.15 -0.84 -6.48
C MET A 36 5.84 0.17 -7.39
N ILE A 37 6.80 0.93 -6.86
CA ILE A 37 7.66 1.81 -7.64
C ILE A 37 8.41 1.01 -8.72
N LYS A 38 9.12 -0.05 -8.33
CA LYS A 38 9.88 -0.87 -9.28
C LYS A 38 8.98 -1.64 -10.25
N ALA A 39 7.83 -2.15 -9.80
CA ALA A 39 6.86 -2.82 -10.67
C ALA A 39 6.35 -1.89 -11.78
N TYR A 40 6.09 -0.62 -11.45
CA TYR A 40 5.73 0.39 -12.44
C TYR A 40 6.86 0.67 -13.44
N GLU A 41 8.11 0.69 -12.96
CA GLU A 41 9.29 0.95 -13.78
C GLU A 41 9.61 -0.18 -14.77
N LEU A 42 9.09 -1.39 -14.56
CA LEU A 42 9.13 -2.47 -15.57
C LEU A 42 8.31 -2.12 -16.83
N ARG A 43 7.43 -1.11 -16.78
CA ARG A 43 6.60 -0.65 -17.90
C ARG A 43 5.79 -1.79 -18.54
N LEU A 44 5.30 -2.70 -17.71
CA LEU A 44 4.45 -3.81 -18.15
C LEU A 44 3.24 -3.27 -18.92
N ARG A 45 3.03 -3.82 -20.11
CA ARG A 45 1.93 -3.44 -21.02
C ARG A 45 0.73 -4.34 -20.78
N ASN A 46 -0.44 -3.90 -21.23
CA ASN A 46 -1.69 -4.69 -21.20
C ASN A 46 -2.17 -5.13 -19.80
N ILE A 47 -1.76 -4.43 -18.74
CA ILE A 47 -2.26 -4.66 -17.37
C ILE A 47 -3.32 -3.62 -16.98
N LYS A 48 -4.20 -4.00 -16.04
CA LYS A 48 -5.21 -3.09 -15.45
C LYS A 48 -4.66 -2.23 -14.31
N GLY A 49 -3.64 -2.72 -13.61
CA GLY A 49 -3.02 -2.09 -12.43
C GLY A 49 -2.17 -3.10 -11.67
N HIS A 50 -1.79 -2.77 -10.45
CA HIS A 50 -0.90 -3.60 -9.62
C HIS A 50 -1.52 -3.86 -8.25
N PHE A 51 -1.44 -5.11 -7.79
CA PHE A 51 -1.69 -5.48 -6.40
C PHE A 51 -0.37 -5.50 -5.64
N ALA A 52 -0.38 -4.95 -4.44
CA ALA A 52 0.61 -5.23 -3.42
C ALA A 52 -0.02 -6.14 -2.37
N VAL A 53 0.69 -7.22 -2.02
CA VAL A 53 0.30 -8.21 -1.03
C VAL A 53 1.52 -8.48 -0.17
N ALA A 54 1.41 -8.22 1.13
CA ALA A 54 2.47 -8.52 2.11
C ALA A 54 2.71 -10.04 2.21
N ASP A 55 3.91 -10.41 2.68
CA ASP A 55 4.31 -11.82 2.85
C ASP A 55 3.45 -12.58 3.87
N ASP A 56 2.76 -11.85 4.73
CA ASP A 56 1.89 -12.36 5.79
C ASP A 56 0.37 -12.22 5.50
N ALA A 57 0.03 -11.84 4.26
CA ALA A 57 -1.35 -11.69 3.80
C ALA A 57 -1.71 -12.68 2.67
N ILE A 58 -2.94 -13.20 2.74
CA ILE A 58 -3.57 -13.98 1.67
C ILE A 58 -4.61 -13.11 0.99
N LEU A 59 -4.59 -13.03 -0.35
CA LEU A 59 -5.58 -12.32 -1.16
C LEU A 59 -6.42 -13.32 -1.96
N ASN A 60 -7.74 -13.28 -1.77
CA ASN A 60 -8.69 -14.08 -2.55
C ASN A 60 -9.11 -13.29 -3.80
N PHE A 61 -8.42 -13.52 -4.91
CA PHE A 61 -8.61 -12.75 -6.16
C PHE A 61 -9.96 -12.97 -6.85
N TRP A 62 -10.73 -13.99 -6.44
CA TRP A 62 -12.09 -14.25 -6.95
C TRP A 62 -13.15 -13.31 -6.35
N GLN A 63 -12.80 -12.49 -5.35
CA GLN A 63 -13.71 -11.51 -4.80
C GLN A 63 -13.93 -10.33 -5.78
N PRO A 64 -15.13 -9.73 -5.80
CA PRO A 64 -15.48 -8.65 -6.72
C PRO A 64 -14.78 -7.34 -6.33
N ILE A 65 -13.52 -7.19 -6.75
CA ILE A 65 -12.76 -5.94 -6.63
C ILE A 65 -12.94 -5.12 -7.90
N LYS A 66 -13.45 -3.89 -7.77
CA LYS A 66 -13.57 -2.96 -8.91
C LYS A 66 -12.19 -2.49 -9.37
N LEU A 67 -11.62 -3.10 -10.41
CA LEU A 67 -10.25 -2.83 -10.88
C LEU A 67 -10.07 -1.47 -11.57
N ASP A 68 -11.13 -0.68 -11.73
CA ASP A 68 -11.02 0.70 -12.16
C ASP A 68 -10.74 1.63 -10.96
N MET A 69 -11.00 1.23 -9.72
CA MET A 69 -10.82 2.05 -8.52
C MET A 69 -9.68 1.54 -7.64
N VAL A 70 -9.00 2.46 -6.94
CA VAL A 70 -8.05 2.08 -5.88
C VAL A 70 -8.76 1.22 -4.85
N PHE A 71 -8.18 0.07 -4.52
CA PHE A 71 -8.61 -0.73 -3.37
C PHE A 71 -7.55 -0.63 -2.28
N HIS A 72 -8.00 -0.43 -1.05
CA HIS A 72 -7.14 -0.50 0.11
C HIS A 72 -7.88 -1.23 1.22
N GLN A 73 -7.23 -2.18 1.88
CA GLN A 73 -7.88 -3.05 2.85
C GLN A 73 -8.77 -2.30 3.86
N ARG A 74 -8.30 -1.17 4.41
CA ARG A 74 -9.02 -0.37 5.42
C ARG A 74 -9.43 1.05 4.97
N GLY A 75 -8.95 1.49 3.80
CA GLY A 75 -9.09 2.89 3.35
C GLY A 75 -8.69 3.95 4.39
N THR A 76 -9.26 5.15 4.28
CA THR A 76 -9.08 6.24 5.27
C THR A 76 -10.11 6.24 6.39
N LYS A 77 -11.29 5.63 6.19
CA LYS A 77 -12.37 5.59 7.19
C LYS A 77 -12.05 4.67 8.37
N LEU A 78 -11.30 3.59 8.12
CA LEU A 78 -10.84 2.64 9.15
C LEU A 78 -9.33 2.75 9.38
N ALA A 79 -8.75 3.89 9.00
CA ALA A 79 -7.39 4.24 9.38
C ALA A 79 -7.34 4.46 10.90
N ASN A 80 -6.19 4.15 11.50
CA ASN A 80 -5.94 4.46 12.90
C ASN A 80 -5.92 5.97 13.08
N ILE A 81 -6.49 6.46 14.18
CA ILE A 81 -6.67 7.89 14.46
C ILE A 81 -5.64 8.36 15.47
N GLY A 82 -5.16 9.60 15.29
CA GLY A 82 -4.15 10.22 16.16
C GLY A 82 -2.72 9.93 15.67
N LYS A 83 -1.73 10.18 16.53
CA LYS A 83 -0.31 9.95 16.17
C LYS A 83 0.02 8.45 16.08
N GLY A 84 -0.57 7.63 16.94
CA GLY A 84 -0.22 6.20 16.99
C GLY A 84 1.29 5.97 17.18
N PRO A 85 1.80 4.76 16.92
CA PRO A 85 3.21 4.42 17.15
C PRO A 85 4.14 5.02 16.09
N TRP A 86 3.66 5.17 14.85
CA TRP A 86 4.54 5.48 13.72
C TRP A 86 4.91 6.96 13.63
N TRP A 87 3.99 7.88 13.93
CA TRP A 87 4.27 9.30 13.84
C TRP A 87 5.32 9.77 14.84
N ASN A 88 5.41 9.14 16.02
CA ASN A 88 6.41 9.48 17.04
C ASN A 88 7.83 8.92 16.74
N SER A 89 8.02 8.26 15.60
CA SER A 89 9.31 7.70 15.18
C SER A 89 10.04 8.59 14.17
N ALA A 90 11.32 8.32 13.94
CA ALA A 90 12.11 8.98 12.88
C ALA A 90 11.49 8.79 11.48
N LEU A 91 10.81 7.66 11.25
CA LEU A 91 10.14 7.31 9.99
C LEU A 91 8.75 7.97 9.85
N GLY A 92 8.35 8.78 10.83
CA GLY A 92 7.07 9.47 10.88
C GLY A 92 7.23 10.98 10.83
N GLU A 93 7.16 11.63 12.00
CA GLU A 93 7.16 13.09 12.10
C GLU A 93 8.47 13.72 11.59
N GLU A 94 9.62 13.14 11.89
CA GLU A 94 10.91 13.64 11.43
C GLU A 94 11.07 13.50 9.91
N ALA A 95 10.86 12.30 9.37
CA ALA A 95 10.80 12.03 7.93
C ALA A 95 9.82 12.96 7.18
N MET A 96 8.65 13.24 7.76
CA MET A 96 7.68 14.16 7.18
C MET A 96 8.13 15.63 7.24
N LYS A 97 8.79 16.06 8.31
CA LYS A 97 9.41 17.40 8.39
C LYS A 97 10.49 17.56 7.32
N ASN A 98 11.32 16.55 7.13
CA ASN A 98 12.35 16.53 6.08
C ASN A 98 11.72 16.61 4.69
N THR A 99 10.64 15.86 4.46
CA THR A 99 9.86 15.92 3.22
C THR A 99 9.30 17.31 2.95
N ILE A 100 8.68 17.95 3.96
CA ILE A 100 8.13 19.30 3.84
C ILE A 100 9.25 20.31 3.55
N SER A 101 10.38 20.21 4.25
CA SER A 101 11.55 21.06 4.02
C SER A 101 12.07 20.94 2.59
N MET A 102 12.25 19.70 2.11
CA MET A 102 12.66 19.41 0.74
C MET A 102 11.68 19.99 -0.29
N LEU A 103 10.37 19.89 -0.06
CA LEU A 103 9.37 20.42 -1.01
C LEU A 103 9.24 21.94 -0.99
N LYS A 104 9.66 22.61 0.10
CA LYS A 104 9.68 24.08 0.21
C LYS A 104 10.97 24.71 -0.30
N ASP A 105 12.05 23.94 -0.38
CA ASP A 105 13.29 24.37 -1.02
C ASP A 105 13.01 24.83 -2.47
N LYS A 106 13.69 25.89 -2.92
CA LYS A 106 13.34 26.57 -4.18
C LYS A 106 13.58 25.70 -5.42
N ASP A 107 14.65 24.92 -5.42
CA ASP A 107 15.05 24.12 -6.58
C ASP A 107 14.24 22.82 -6.63
N ASN A 108 14.05 22.17 -5.49
CA ASN A 108 13.17 21.01 -5.37
C ASN A 108 11.70 21.39 -5.58
N GLY A 109 11.25 22.53 -5.07
CA GLY A 109 9.89 23.04 -5.26
C GLY A 109 9.54 23.22 -6.73
N LYS A 110 10.48 23.73 -7.55
CA LYS A 110 10.33 23.77 -9.01
C LYS A 110 10.28 22.37 -9.63
N THR A 111 11.16 21.47 -9.18
CA THR A 111 11.24 20.10 -9.68
C THR A 111 9.93 19.33 -9.44
N TYR A 112 9.33 19.48 -8.26
CA TYR A 112 8.09 18.77 -7.88
C TYR A 112 6.82 19.60 -8.04
N GLN A 113 6.90 20.77 -8.69
CA GLN A 113 5.79 21.72 -8.79
C GLN A 113 4.50 21.07 -9.31
N LYS A 114 4.60 20.35 -10.44
CA LYS A 114 3.45 19.67 -11.06
C LYS A 114 2.78 18.67 -10.12
N LEU A 115 3.59 17.93 -9.36
CA LEU A 115 3.08 16.97 -8.39
C LEU A 115 2.41 17.67 -7.20
N ILE A 116 2.99 18.75 -6.69
CA ILE A 116 2.41 19.55 -5.61
C ILE A 116 1.06 20.14 -6.04
N GLU A 117 0.99 20.70 -7.25
CA GLU A 117 -0.24 21.22 -7.84
C GLU A 117 -1.30 20.13 -8.03
N GLU A 118 -0.91 18.96 -8.55
CA GLU A 118 -1.83 17.83 -8.68
C GLU A 118 -2.32 17.32 -7.33
N TYR A 119 -1.44 17.25 -6.32
CA TYR A 119 -1.78 16.85 -4.97
C TYR A 119 -2.78 17.84 -4.35
N GLN A 120 -2.52 19.15 -4.44
CA GLN A 120 -3.44 20.20 -3.98
C GLN A 120 -4.82 20.02 -4.60
N ARG A 121 -4.87 19.94 -5.94
CA ARG A 121 -6.11 19.79 -6.71
C ARG A 121 -6.89 18.55 -6.27
N ARG A 122 -6.22 17.41 -6.10
CA ARG A 122 -6.86 16.16 -5.67
C ARG A 122 -7.40 16.27 -4.23
N LEU A 123 -6.67 16.88 -3.30
CA LEU A 123 -7.15 17.10 -1.93
C LEU A 123 -8.40 17.99 -1.88
N LEU A 124 -8.42 19.09 -2.64
CA LEU A 124 -9.58 19.98 -2.77
C LEU A 124 -10.78 19.25 -3.36
N GLN A 125 -10.60 18.52 -4.47
CA GLN A 125 -11.68 17.73 -5.10
C GLN A 125 -12.26 16.67 -4.17
N ARG A 126 -11.44 16.12 -3.27
CA ARG A 126 -11.86 15.14 -2.26
C ARG A 126 -12.41 15.80 -1.00
N LYS A 127 -12.38 17.13 -0.90
CA LYS A 127 -12.76 17.92 0.29
C LYS A 127 -11.98 17.51 1.53
N MET A 128 -10.70 17.19 1.34
CA MET A 128 -9.79 16.80 2.44
C MET A 128 -9.10 18.01 3.07
N ILE A 129 -9.02 19.10 2.33
CA ILE A 129 -8.55 20.43 2.75
C ILE A 129 -9.55 21.48 2.25
N SER A 130 -9.59 22.66 2.87
CA SER A 130 -10.34 23.82 2.36
C SER A 130 -9.53 24.63 1.33
N GLU A 131 -10.19 25.54 0.61
CA GLU A 131 -9.54 26.46 -0.35
C GLU A 131 -8.47 27.36 0.29
N SER A 132 -8.57 27.61 1.60
CA SER A 132 -7.58 28.36 2.39
C SER A 132 -6.37 27.52 2.83
N GLU A 133 -6.39 26.21 2.61
CA GLU A 133 -5.35 25.28 3.03
C GLU A 133 -4.51 24.80 1.85
N THR A 134 -3.29 24.34 2.16
CA THR A 134 -2.34 23.85 1.14
C THR A 134 -1.98 22.38 1.36
N VAL A 135 -1.26 21.79 0.40
CA VAL A 135 -0.61 20.47 0.56
C VAL A 135 0.23 20.45 1.83
N PHE A 136 0.95 21.52 2.13
CA PHE A 136 1.77 21.61 3.35
C PHE A 136 0.93 21.56 4.61
N THR A 137 -0.25 22.20 4.62
CA THR A 137 -1.21 22.09 5.72
C THR A 137 -1.61 20.62 5.94
N GLU A 138 -1.86 19.87 4.86
CA GLU A 138 -2.17 18.44 4.97
C GLU A 138 -0.99 17.59 5.45
N LEU A 139 0.23 17.85 4.97
CA LEU A 139 1.43 17.12 5.41
C LEU A 139 1.77 17.42 6.88
N GLN A 140 1.52 18.65 7.34
CA GLN A 140 1.68 19.05 8.74
C GLN A 140 0.63 18.46 9.67
N ARG A 141 -0.49 17.94 9.14
CA ARG A 141 -1.41 17.08 9.89
C ARG A 141 -0.75 15.71 10.06
N MET A 142 0.24 15.65 10.95
CA MET A 142 1.05 14.50 11.34
C MET A 142 0.22 13.55 12.23
N LYS A 143 -0.88 13.09 11.66
CA LYS A 143 -1.87 12.24 12.30
C LYS A 143 -2.42 11.25 11.31
N ASN A 144 -2.93 10.17 11.87
CA ASN A 144 -3.56 9.05 11.22
C ASN A 144 -2.57 8.24 10.36
N TRP A 145 -2.81 6.94 10.32
CA TRP A 145 -2.03 6.00 9.53
C TRP A 145 -2.92 4.81 9.20
N THR A 146 -2.58 4.03 8.17
CA THR A 146 -3.40 2.90 7.73
C THR A 146 -2.66 1.59 7.84
N ILE A 147 -3.34 0.46 7.73
CA ILE A 147 -2.65 -0.85 7.68
C ILE A 147 -2.58 -1.28 6.23
N SER A 148 -1.39 -1.61 5.74
CA SER A 148 -1.10 -1.65 4.30
C SER A 148 -0.69 -3.03 3.76
N ASP A 149 -1.24 -4.11 4.33
CA ASP A 149 -0.89 -5.47 3.92
C ASP A 149 -1.38 -5.79 2.50
N VAL A 150 -2.56 -5.29 2.12
CA VAL A 150 -3.15 -5.48 0.79
C VAL A 150 -3.74 -4.20 0.23
N TYR A 151 -3.29 -3.84 -0.97
CA TYR A 151 -3.86 -2.73 -1.76
C TYR A 151 -3.68 -2.93 -3.26
N TYR A 152 -4.49 -2.22 -4.04
CA TYR A 152 -4.47 -2.22 -5.50
C TYR A 152 -4.51 -0.81 -6.03
N ILE A 153 -3.60 -0.52 -6.97
CA ILE A 153 -3.54 0.76 -7.68
C ILE A 153 -3.84 0.52 -9.17
N PRO A 154 -4.94 1.08 -9.71
CA PRO A 154 -5.24 1.02 -11.13
C PRO A 154 -4.15 1.70 -11.96
N LYS A 155 -3.92 1.22 -13.18
CA LYS A 155 -2.91 1.76 -14.11
C LYS A 155 -3.01 3.29 -14.27
N ARG A 156 -4.24 3.83 -14.31
CA ARG A 156 -4.47 5.28 -14.45
C ARG A 156 -4.02 6.11 -13.25
N GLU A 157 -3.95 5.51 -12.06
CA GLU A 157 -3.50 6.18 -10.84
C GLU A 157 -2.00 5.96 -10.55
N MET A 158 -1.38 4.96 -11.19
CA MET A 158 0.03 4.62 -10.98
C MET A 158 1.01 5.80 -11.17
N PRO A 159 0.89 6.68 -12.19
CA PRO A 159 1.84 7.78 -12.35
C PRO A 159 1.88 8.70 -11.13
N PHE A 160 0.71 9.20 -10.70
CA PHE A 160 0.60 10.06 -9.53
C PHE A 160 1.01 9.32 -8.24
N TYR A 161 0.59 8.06 -8.09
CA TYR A 161 0.99 7.24 -6.94
C TYR A 161 2.51 7.10 -6.85
N VAL A 162 3.19 6.70 -7.92
CA VAL A 162 4.64 6.46 -7.92
C VAL A 162 5.41 7.75 -7.70
N ASP A 163 5.02 8.86 -8.33
CA ASP A 163 5.70 10.14 -8.15
C ASP A 163 5.61 10.61 -6.68
N LEU A 164 4.45 10.44 -6.05
CA LEU A 164 4.27 10.73 -4.62
C LEU A 164 5.08 9.78 -3.73
N MET A 165 5.02 8.47 -3.98
CA MET A 165 5.72 7.47 -3.18
C MET A 165 7.23 7.59 -3.30
N LYS A 166 7.78 8.01 -4.44
CA LYS A 166 9.22 8.28 -4.59
C LYS A 166 9.71 9.37 -3.64
N ILE A 167 8.92 10.41 -3.42
CA ILE A 167 9.24 11.48 -2.48
C ILE A 167 9.22 10.98 -1.05
N PHE A 168 8.19 10.22 -0.69
CA PHE A 168 8.03 9.66 0.64
C PHE A 168 9.12 8.63 0.95
N TYR A 169 9.40 7.72 0.01
CA TYR A 169 10.49 6.75 0.08
C TYR A 169 11.86 7.43 0.22
N LYS A 170 12.15 8.48 -0.56
CA LYS A 170 13.42 9.22 -0.48
C LYS A 170 13.67 9.82 0.91
N ASN A 171 12.61 10.13 1.65
CA ASN A 171 12.67 10.68 3.00
C ASN A 171 12.35 9.62 4.07
N GLU A 172 12.30 8.33 3.72
CA GLU A 172 12.09 7.20 4.64
C GLU A 172 10.78 7.29 5.44
N ILE A 173 9.74 7.88 4.84
CA ILE A 173 8.41 7.88 5.46
C ILE A 173 7.86 6.45 5.44
N PHE A 174 7.45 5.97 6.61
CA PHE A 174 6.87 4.64 6.75
C PHE A 174 5.62 4.45 5.85
N ILE A 175 5.53 3.31 5.17
CA ILE A 175 4.52 3.02 4.14
C ILE A 175 3.07 3.29 4.60
N GLU A 176 2.77 2.98 5.86
CA GLU A 176 1.43 3.14 6.42
C GLU A 176 1.01 4.62 6.61
N ILE A 177 1.99 5.51 6.73
CA ILE A 177 1.79 6.96 6.73
C ILE A 177 1.67 7.44 5.27
N SER A 178 2.59 7.02 4.41
CA SER A 178 2.64 7.45 3.00
C SER A 178 1.37 7.06 2.25
N LEU A 179 0.87 5.83 2.42
CA LEU A 179 -0.39 5.36 1.85
C LEU A 179 -1.60 6.10 2.41
N GLN A 180 -1.64 6.40 3.71
CA GLN A 180 -2.73 7.19 4.29
C GLN A 180 -2.84 8.55 3.60
N LYS A 181 -1.70 9.20 3.33
CA LYS A 181 -1.62 10.49 2.65
C LYS A 181 -2.05 10.41 1.19
N TYR A 182 -1.66 9.35 0.48
CA TYR A 182 -2.14 9.07 -0.87
C TYR A 182 -3.66 8.81 -0.92
N LEU A 183 -4.21 7.98 -0.01
CA LEU A 183 -5.62 7.59 -0.03
C LEU A 183 -6.58 8.77 0.16
N ARG A 184 -6.12 9.87 0.78
CA ARG A 184 -6.88 11.13 0.89
C ARG A 184 -7.06 11.81 -0.47
N THR A 185 -6.16 11.57 -1.43
CA THR A 185 -6.20 12.19 -2.77
C THR A 185 -7.10 11.47 -3.77
N VAL A 186 -7.53 10.25 -3.47
CA VAL A 186 -8.17 9.37 -4.45
C VAL A 186 -9.46 8.77 -3.91
N LYS A 187 -10.40 8.48 -4.82
CA LYS A 187 -11.54 7.63 -4.50
C LYS A 187 -11.04 6.20 -4.36
N HIS A 188 -11.41 5.55 -3.27
CA HIS A 188 -11.01 4.18 -3.01
C HIS A 188 -12.16 3.37 -2.43
N GLN A 189 -12.16 2.09 -2.74
CA GLN A 189 -13.00 1.07 -2.11
C GLN A 189 -12.20 0.35 -1.01
N ILE A 190 -12.93 -0.28 -0.10
CA ILE A 190 -12.36 -1.04 1.02
C ILE A 190 -12.89 -2.48 0.99
N ALA A 191 -12.20 -3.40 1.67
CA ALA A 191 -12.67 -4.76 1.81
C ALA A 191 -14.00 -4.81 2.58
N ILE A 192 -14.90 -5.71 2.16
CA ILE A 192 -16.08 -6.06 2.95
C ILE A 192 -15.59 -6.61 4.29
N ASN A 193 -16.14 -6.10 5.41
CA ASN A 193 -15.71 -6.47 6.76
C ASN A 193 -14.22 -6.24 7.09
N ALA A 194 -13.56 -5.27 6.44
CA ALA A 194 -12.14 -4.94 6.60
C ALA A 194 -11.58 -4.97 8.05
N TYR A 195 -12.35 -4.57 9.06
CA TYR A 195 -11.92 -4.59 10.46
C TYR A 195 -11.70 -6.00 11.02
N LYS A 196 -12.44 -7.01 10.51
CA LYS A 196 -12.31 -8.42 10.89
C LYS A 196 -11.18 -9.15 10.15
N LEU A 197 -10.61 -8.51 9.12
CA LEU A 197 -9.67 -9.12 8.19
C LEU A 197 -8.21 -8.67 8.39
N GLY A 198 -7.99 -7.66 9.23
CA GLY A 198 -6.65 -7.14 9.52
C GLY A 198 -5.88 -7.97 10.54
N PRO A 199 -4.72 -7.47 11.00
CA PRO A 199 -3.76 -8.25 11.79
C PRO A 199 -4.42 -8.84 13.02
N ILE A 200 -4.47 -10.17 13.04
CA ILE A 200 -4.92 -10.94 14.19
C ILE A 200 -3.70 -11.05 15.13
N PRO A 201 -3.85 -10.85 16.46
CA PRO A 201 -2.75 -11.00 17.40
C PRO A 201 -2.01 -12.32 17.16
N GLU A 202 -0.68 -12.28 17.25
CA GLU A 202 0.22 -13.35 16.83
C GLU A 202 -0.20 -14.74 17.31
N ASN A 203 -0.57 -14.84 18.58
CA ASN A 203 -0.96 -16.10 19.23
C ASN A 203 -2.40 -16.55 18.91
N THR A 204 -3.14 -15.76 18.13
CA THR A 204 -4.54 -16.01 17.78
C THR A 204 -4.77 -16.13 16.28
N ARG A 205 -3.73 -16.01 15.44
CA ARG A 205 -3.86 -16.02 13.97
C ARG A 205 -4.49 -17.31 13.42
N ARG A 206 -4.05 -18.48 13.91
CA ARG A 206 -4.64 -19.79 13.51
C ARG A 206 -6.11 -19.92 13.90
N ILE A 207 -6.45 -19.49 15.12
CA ILE A 207 -7.84 -19.48 15.61
C ILE A 207 -8.67 -18.49 14.79
N GLY A 208 -8.09 -17.33 14.49
CA GLY A 208 -8.67 -16.30 13.66
C GLY A 208 -8.96 -16.78 12.24
N LEU A 209 -8.04 -17.52 11.62
CA LEU A 209 -8.24 -18.13 10.30
C LEU A 209 -9.46 -19.03 10.30
N ASN A 210 -9.51 -20.01 11.20
CA ASN A 210 -10.66 -20.92 11.29
C ASN A 210 -11.97 -20.19 11.62
N LYS A 211 -11.92 -19.11 12.40
CA LYS A 211 -13.11 -18.38 12.85
C LYS A 211 -13.67 -17.39 11.80
N TYR A 212 -12.80 -16.72 11.06
CA TYR A 212 -13.18 -15.61 10.19
C TYR A 212 -13.10 -15.95 8.70
N TYR A 213 -12.40 -17.04 8.35
CA TYR A 213 -12.38 -17.53 6.98
C TYR A 213 -13.80 -17.84 6.50
N ASN A 214 -14.12 -17.32 5.32
CA ASN A 214 -15.27 -17.70 4.54
C ASN A 214 -14.96 -17.44 3.06
N GLU A 215 -15.70 -18.05 2.16
CA GLU A 215 -15.47 -17.95 0.71
C GLU A 215 -15.58 -16.52 0.17
N SER A 216 -16.31 -15.65 0.88
CA SER A 216 -16.51 -14.23 0.56
C SER A 216 -15.47 -13.29 1.17
N MET A 217 -14.45 -13.84 1.84
CA MET A 217 -13.38 -13.07 2.45
C MET A 217 -12.44 -12.51 1.37
N VAL A 218 -12.13 -11.21 1.41
CA VAL A 218 -11.28 -10.55 0.39
C VAL A 218 -9.79 -10.77 0.65
N PHE A 219 -9.36 -10.63 1.89
CA PHE A 219 -7.98 -10.89 2.27
C PHE A 219 -7.93 -11.36 3.73
N MET A 220 -6.78 -11.92 4.14
CA MET A 220 -6.54 -12.26 5.52
C MET A 220 -5.07 -12.22 5.91
N HIS A 221 -4.78 -11.65 7.07
CA HIS A 221 -3.48 -11.70 7.73
C HIS A 221 -3.29 -13.02 8.50
N ALA A 222 -3.10 -14.12 7.77
CA ALA A 222 -3.22 -15.47 8.33
C ALA A 222 -1.94 -16.01 8.98
N ILE A 223 -0.76 -15.57 8.52
CA ILE A 223 0.53 -16.17 8.90
C ILE A 223 1.58 -15.07 8.93
N LYS A 224 2.27 -14.86 10.05
CA LYS A 224 3.47 -14.00 10.06
C LYS A 224 4.71 -14.86 10.10
N LEU A 225 5.39 -15.01 8.97
CA LEU A 225 6.57 -15.87 8.88
C LEU A 225 7.68 -15.44 9.85
N SER A 226 7.77 -14.15 10.20
CA SER A 226 8.76 -13.68 11.18
C SER A 226 8.46 -14.15 12.61
N GLY A 227 7.21 -14.54 12.90
CA GLY A 227 6.81 -15.10 14.19
C GLY A 227 7.01 -16.61 14.27
N VAL A 228 7.34 -17.28 13.16
CA VAL A 228 7.61 -18.72 13.10
C VAL A 228 9.12 -19.01 13.17
N ILE A 229 9.97 -18.02 12.92
CA ILE A 229 11.42 -18.17 12.82
C ILE A 229 12.07 -17.53 14.04
N GLU A 230 12.74 -18.35 14.87
CA GLU A 230 13.38 -17.90 16.11
C GLU A 230 14.64 -17.05 15.87
N LYS A 231 15.33 -17.23 14.73
CA LYS A 231 16.54 -16.48 14.40
C LYS A 231 16.54 -15.97 12.95
N MET A 232 16.70 -14.65 12.77
CA MET A 232 16.54 -13.99 11.46
C MET A 232 17.58 -14.40 10.40
N ASP A 233 18.72 -14.91 10.82
CA ASP A 233 19.80 -15.46 9.99
C ASP A 233 19.43 -16.79 9.30
N GLN A 234 18.40 -17.49 9.77
CA GLN A 234 17.92 -18.73 9.12
C GLN A 234 17.04 -18.48 7.88
N ARG A 235 16.71 -17.21 7.56
CA ARG A 235 15.80 -16.86 6.46
C ARG A 235 16.45 -16.85 5.07
N TYR A 236 17.78 -16.79 5.01
CA TYR A 236 18.55 -16.56 3.78
C TYR A 236 19.71 -17.54 3.58
N MET A 237 19.73 -18.66 4.32
CA MET A 237 20.61 -19.81 4.05
C MET A 237 20.00 -20.73 3.01
#